data_AF-A0A833CXV3-F1
#
_entry.id   AF-A0A833CXV3-F1
#
_cell.length_a   1.000
_cell.length_b   1.000
_cell.length_c   1.000
_cell.angle_alpha   90.00
_cell.angle_beta   90.00
_cell.angle_gamma   90.00
#
_symmetry.space_group_name_H-M   'P 1'
#
loop_
_entity.id
_entity.type
_entity.pdbx_description
1 polymer ?
#
loop_
_entity_poly.entity_id
_entity_poly.type
_entity_poly.pdbx_seq_one_letter_code
_entity_poly.pdbx_strand_id
1 'polypeptide(L)'
;LKPTDPKEKFSLKELHSIYLTMKRFSLEHLLEDSFPQASLLESCKAIAPKVSKLQNDVYQSLQSYLRKINLSDLPREEYWVDDIASCVDIFLVSKKIIIEVEGPSHFFPGTKKYKPKNKLREEILNQTHKFTKLVRIPYYEWEELATLESKQKYLENKLSLSLGHSVQTVAPKIEELEIKQEKHIAKTSDLKADAAPFIPQAERMFLMKKPPSKKECEESSRELQLTTRRG
;
A
#
# COMPACT_ATOMS: atom_id res chain seq x y z
N LEU A 1 -21.89 -23.21 20.03
CA LEU A 1 -22.33 -22.54 18.78
C LEU A 1 -21.59 -23.21 17.64
N LYS A 2 -22.29 -23.81 16.65
CA LYS A 2 -21.60 -24.29 15.45
C LYS A 2 -20.96 -23.09 14.74
N PRO A 3 -19.70 -23.16 14.28
CA PRO A 3 -19.14 -22.09 13.46
C PRO A 3 -20.03 -21.95 12.23
N THR A 4 -20.60 -20.77 12.06
CA THR A 4 -21.40 -20.39 10.89
C THR A 4 -20.43 -20.12 9.75
N ASP A 5 -20.72 -20.61 8.54
CA ASP A 5 -19.87 -20.38 7.38
C ASP A 5 -19.72 -18.87 7.18
N PRO A 6 -18.50 -18.31 7.13
CA PRO A 6 -18.31 -16.87 6.92
C PRO A 6 -19.00 -16.33 5.67
N LYS A 7 -19.23 -17.17 4.65
CA LYS A 7 -19.97 -16.82 3.43
C LYS A 7 -21.46 -16.54 3.69
N GLU A 8 -22.01 -16.99 4.81
CA GLU A 8 -23.39 -16.67 5.22
C GLU A 8 -23.51 -15.25 5.79
N LYS A 9 -22.40 -14.65 6.24
CA LYS A 9 -22.39 -13.34 6.91
C LYS A 9 -21.75 -12.22 6.09
N PHE A 10 -20.83 -12.55 5.20
CA PHE A 10 -20.06 -11.57 4.45
C PHE A 10 -20.08 -11.90 2.95
N SER A 11 -20.19 -10.86 2.14
CA SER A 11 -19.96 -10.95 0.71
C SER A 11 -18.49 -11.28 0.41
N LEU A 12 -18.23 -11.86 -0.77
CA LEU A 12 -16.86 -12.17 -1.21
C LEU A 12 -15.92 -10.96 -1.20
N LYS A 13 -16.45 -9.76 -1.47
CA LYS A 13 -15.67 -8.51 -1.45
C LYS A 13 -15.25 -8.12 -0.03
N GLU A 14 -16.13 -8.33 0.94
CA GLU A 14 -15.85 -8.08 2.36
C GLU A 14 -14.84 -9.09 2.88
N LEU A 15 -15.01 -10.37 2.54
CA LEU A 15 -14.08 -11.43 2.87
C LEU A 15 -12.67 -11.17 2.33
N HIS A 16 -12.56 -10.76 1.07
CA HIS A 16 -11.27 -10.36 0.48
C HIS A 16 -10.68 -9.13 1.18
N SER A 17 -11.49 -8.15 1.56
CA SER A 17 -11.02 -6.97 2.30
C SER A 17 -10.49 -7.32 3.69
N ILE A 18 -11.14 -8.25 4.39
CA ILE A 18 -10.67 -8.80 5.67
C ILE A 18 -9.33 -9.49 5.48
N TYR A 19 -9.23 -10.39 4.49
CA TYR A 19 -7.99 -11.09 4.18
C TYR A 19 -6.82 -10.14 3.91
N LEU A 20 -7.01 -9.13 3.06
CA LEU A 20 -5.99 -8.11 2.77
C LEU A 20 -5.57 -7.35 4.05
N THR A 21 -6.52 -7.02 4.91
CA THR A 21 -6.22 -6.39 6.20
C THR A 21 -5.34 -7.29 7.07
N MET A 22 -5.65 -8.57 7.14
CA MET A 22 -4.86 -9.53 7.93
C MET A 22 -3.47 -9.72 7.36
N LYS A 23 -3.34 -9.83 6.04
CA LYS A 23 -2.06 -9.84 5.31
C LYS A 23 -1.19 -8.63 5.68
N ARG A 24 -1.77 -7.43 5.70
CA ARG A 24 -1.05 -6.19 6.02
C ARG A 24 -0.45 -6.19 7.44
N PHE A 25 -1.09 -6.88 8.38
CA PHE A 25 -0.67 -6.94 9.79
C PHE A 25 -0.01 -8.26 10.17
N SER A 26 0.31 -9.12 9.19
CA SER A 26 0.92 -10.45 9.42
C SER A 26 0.09 -11.33 10.38
N LEU A 27 -1.23 -11.25 10.27
CA LEU A 27 -2.19 -11.94 11.14
C LEU A 27 -2.74 -13.23 10.51
N GLU A 28 -2.13 -13.74 9.45
CA GLU A 28 -2.67 -14.87 8.68
C GLU A 28 -2.74 -16.17 9.49
N HIS A 29 -1.84 -16.33 10.46
CA HIS A 29 -1.85 -17.43 11.42
C HIS A 29 -3.17 -17.51 12.22
N LEU A 30 -3.89 -16.39 12.38
CA LEU A 30 -5.19 -16.37 13.05
C LEU A 30 -6.33 -16.94 12.18
N LEU A 31 -6.09 -17.22 10.89
CA LEU A 31 -7.11 -17.74 9.96
C LEU A 31 -7.04 -19.26 9.74
N GLU A 32 -5.94 -19.91 10.12
CA GLU A 32 -5.68 -21.33 9.78
C GLU A 32 -6.83 -22.26 10.23
N ASP A 33 -7.50 -21.93 11.33
CA ASP A 33 -8.59 -22.75 11.88
C ASP A 33 -10.00 -22.32 11.44
N SER A 34 -10.19 -21.12 10.87
CA SER A 34 -11.52 -20.50 10.71
C SER A 34 -11.85 -20.06 9.28
N PHE A 35 -10.86 -19.94 8.39
CA PHE A 35 -11.07 -19.52 7.01
C PHE A 35 -10.37 -20.47 6.04
N PRO A 36 -11.12 -21.23 5.24
CA PRO A 36 -10.52 -21.99 4.16
C PRO A 36 -9.97 -21.00 3.12
N GLN A 37 -8.66 -20.72 3.20
CA GLN A 37 -7.90 -19.88 2.27
C GLN A 37 -8.18 -20.31 0.81
N ALA A 38 -8.29 -21.63 0.58
CA ALA A 38 -8.66 -22.21 -0.71
C ALA A 38 -10.02 -21.69 -1.24
N SER A 39 -11.04 -21.59 -0.39
CA SER A 39 -12.37 -21.14 -0.82
C SER A 39 -12.40 -19.64 -1.12
N LEU A 40 -11.57 -18.85 -0.44
CA LEU A 40 -11.43 -17.41 -0.68
C LEU A 40 -10.65 -17.15 -1.97
N LEU A 41 -9.60 -17.94 -2.21
CA LEU A 41 -8.80 -17.97 -3.43
C LEU A 41 -9.68 -18.31 -4.65
N GLU A 42 -10.48 -19.37 -4.58
CA GLU A 42 -11.42 -19.77 -5.63
C GLU A 42 -12.50 -18.72 -5.86
N SER A 43 -13.04 -18.14 -4.78
CA SER A 43 -14.10 -17.14 -4.90
C SER A 43 -13.61 -15.81 -5.49
N CYS A 44 -12.36 -15.43 -5.23
CA CYS A 44 -11.75 -14.25 -5.84
C CYS A 44 -11.40 -14.50 -7.32
N LYS A 45 -10.98 -15.72 -7.68
CA LYS A 45 -10.81 -16.15 -9.08
C LYS A 45 -12.14 -16.22 -9.84
N ALA A 46 -13.25 -16.45 -9.14
CA ALA A 46 -14.61 -16.46 -9.72
C ALA A 46 -15.18 -15.06 -10.01
N ILE A 47 -14.57 -13.99 -9.48
CA ILE A 47 -14.90 -12.62 -9.88
C ILE A 47 -14.29 -12.41 -11.26
N ALA A 48 -15.09 -12.66 -12.30
CA ALA A 48 -14.66 -12.44 -13.68
C ALA A 48 -14.17 -10.99 -13.82
N PRO A 49 -12.91 -10.79 -14.18
CA PRO A 49 -12.39 -9.44 -14.31
C PRO A 49 -13.11 -8.72 -15.44
N LYS A 50 -13.69 -7.57 -15.12
CA LYS A 50 -14.31 -6.71 -16.11
C LYS A 50 -13.25 -5.75 -16.63
N VAL A 51 -12.52 -6.19 -17.65
CA VAL A 51 -11.53 -5.34 -18.33
C VAL A 51 -12.24 -4.06 -18.78
N SER A 52 -11.79 -2.93 -18.22
CA SER A 52 -12.39 -1.64 -18.54
C SER A 52 -11.84 -1.12 -19.88
N LYS A 53 -12.57 -0.21 -20.53
CA LYS A 53 -12.06 0.49 -21.72
C LYS A 53 -10.71 1.17 -21.44
N LEU A 54 -10.56 1.72 -20.24
CA LEU A 54 -9.32 2.35 -19.77
C LEU A 54 -8.17 1.34 -19.70
N GLN A 55 -8.40 0.17 -19.09
CA GLN A 55 -7.39 -0.90 -18.98
C GLN A 55 -6.96 -1.41 -20.35
N ASN A 56 -7.89 -1.65 -21.26
CA ASN A 56 -7.55 -2.07 -22.62
C ASN A 56 -6.72 -1.00 -23.35
N ASP A 57 -7.07 0.28 -23.24
CA ASP A 57 -6.33 1.37 -23.88
C ASP A 57 -4.90 1.54 -23.30
N VAL A 58 -4.75 1.40 -21.98
CA VAL A 58 -3.45 1.32 -21.31
C VAL A 58 -2.65 0.14 -21.83
N TYR A 59 -3.25 -1.05 -21.88
CA TYR A 59 -2.60 -2.28 -22.29
C TYR A 59 -2.09 -2.20 -23.73
N GLN A 60 -2.91 -1.72 -24.67
CA GLN A 60 -2.50 -1.53 -26.07
C GLN A 60 -1.36 -0.51 -26.20
N SER A 61 -1.44 0.60 -25.48
CA SER A 61 -0.39 1.63 -25.47
C SER A 61 0.92 1.09 -24.89
N LEU A 62 0.83 0.28 -23.84
CA LEU A 62 1.96 -0.42 -23.22
C LEU A 62 2.59 -1.41 -24.17
N GLN A 63 1.81 -2.28 -24.81
CA GLN A 63 2.35 -3.22 -25.81
C GLN A 63 3.07 -2.49 -26.94
N SER A 64 2.50 -1.39 -27.44
CA SER A 64 3.12 -0.57 -28.47
C SER A 64 4.45 0.03 -28.00
N TYR A 65 4.49 0.57 -26.77
CA TYR A 65 5.70 1.09 -26.16
C TYR A 65 6.78 0.01 -25.98
N LEU A 66 6.44 -1.16 -25.44
CA LEU A 66 7.37 -2.26 -25.20
C LEU A 66 8.01 -2.75 -26.51
N ARG A 67 7.23 -2.85 -27.59
CA ARG A 67 7.75 -3.17 -28.93
C ARG A 67 8.72 -2.08 -29.43
N LYS A 68 8.40 -0.81 -29.22
CA LYS A 68 9.25 0.33 -29.63
C LYS A 68 10.62 0.30 -28.95
N ILE A 69 10.69 -0.11 -27.68
CA ILE A 69 11.95 -0.24 -26.93
C ILE A 69 12.62 -1.61 -27.08
N ASN A 70 12.15 -2.45 -28.02
CA ASN A 70 12.61 -3.82 -28.23
C ASN A 70 12.65 -4.69 -26.95
N LEU A 71 11.73 -4.44 -26.02
CA LEU A 71 11.59 -5.28 -24.84
C LEU A 71 10.63 -6.42 -25.15
N SER A 72 11.14 -7.66 -25.15
CA SER A 72 10.37 -8.87 -25.45
C SER A 72 9.43 -9.30 -24.31
N ASP A 73 9.13 -8.42 -23.36
CA ASP A 73 8.21 -8.75 -22.27
C ASP A 73 6.79 -8.77 -22.80
N LEU A 74 6.10 -9.90 -22.61
CA LEU A 74 4.69 -10.03 -22.94
C LEU A 74 3.89 -9.70 -21.68
N PRO A 75 3.24 -8.52 -21.61
CA PRO A 75 2.43 -8.15 -20.45
C PRO A 75 1.31 -9.17 -20.26
N ARG A 76 1.10 -9.63 -19.03
CA ARG A 76 -0.03 -10.48 -18.65
C ARG A 76 -1.14 -9.63 -18.06
N GLU A 77 -2.32 -9.68 -18.64
CA GLU A 77 -3.52 -9.05 -18.07
C GLU A 77 -4.08 -9.90 -16.94
N GLU A 78 -4.71 -9.27 -15.96
CA GLU A 78 -5.45 -9.93 -14.88
C GLU A 78 -4.61 -11.03 -14.20
N TYR A 79 -3.39 -10.65 -13.81
CA TYR A 79 -2.43 -11.58 -13.28
C TYR A 79 -2.72 -11.89 -11.81
N TRP A 80 -2.95 -13.17 -11.51
CA TRP A 80 -3.18 -13.63 -10.15
C TRP A 80 -1.88 -13.69 -9.33
N VAL A 81 -1.91 -13.07 -8.15
CA VAL A 81 -0.82 -13.08 -7.17
C VAL A 81 -1.24 -13.88 -5.95
N ASP A 82 -0.69 -15.10 -5.82
CA ASP A 82 -1.03 -16.03 -4.75
C ASP A 82 -0.74 -15.48 -3.35
N ASP A 83 0.42 -14.83 -3.15
CA ASP A 83 0.87 -14.34 -1.83
C ASP A 83 -0.11 -13.37 -1.15
N ILE A 84 -0.87 -12.63 -1.97
CA ILE A 84 -1.86 -11.65 -1.52
C ILE A 84 -3.29 -12.03 -1.92
N ALA A 85 -3.48 -13.24 -2.46
CA ALA A 85 -4.74 -13.77 -2.98
C ALA A 85 -5.52 -12.73 -3.81
N SER A 86 -4.84 -12.05 -4.74
CA SER A 86 -5.43 -10.94 -5.49
C SER A 86 -4.99 -10.91 -6.94
N CYS A 87 -5.87 -10.42 -7.81
CA CYS A 87 -5.58 -10.19 -9.21
C CYS A 87 -5.04 -8.77 -9.41
N VAL A 88 -4.00 -8.59 -10.22
CA VAL A 88 -3.48 -7.26 -10.63
C VAL A 88 -3.75 -7.02 -12.11
N ASP A 89 -3.98 -5.77 -12.49
CA ASP A 89 -4.51 -5.47 -13.84
C ASP A 89 -3.54 -5.88 -14.95
N ILE A 90 -2.25 -5.53 -14.83
CA ILE A 90 -1.21 -5.90 -15.79
C ILE A 90 0.10 -6.24 -15.07
N PHE A 91 0.77 -7.31 -15.50
CA PHE A 91 2.06 -7.74 -14.97
C PHE A 91 3.13 -7.90 -16.06
N LEU A 92 4.27 -7.22 -15.88
CA LEU A 92 5.48 -7.35 -16.70
C LEU A 92 6.42 -8.37 -16.06
N VAL A 93 6.43 -9.58 -16.62
CA VAL A 93 7.04 -10.75 -15.98
C VAL A 93 8.56 -10.60 -15.88
N SER A 94 9.22 -10.19 -16.97
CA SER A 94 10.67 -10.12 -17.03
C SER A 94 11.24 -9.06 -16.08
N LYS A 95 10.46 -8.01 -15.82
CA LYS A 95 10.86 -6.88 -14.97
C LYS A 95 10.27 -6.96 -13.56
N LYS A 96 9.34 -7.89 -13.33
CA LYS A 96 8.55 -8.04 -12.09
C LYS A 96 7.83 -6.74 -11.70
N ILE A 97 7.28 -6.02 -12.69
CA ILE A 97 6.55 -4.76 -12.47
C ILE A 97 5.06 -5.04 -12.56
N ILE A 98 4.31 -4.54 -11.59
CA ILE A 98 2.84 -4.50 -11.64
C ILE A 98 2.40 -3.13 -12.13
N ILE A 99 1.36 -3.09 -12.95
CA ILE A 99 0.67 -1.89 -13.35
C ILE A 99 -0.81 -2.02 -12.94
N GLU A 100 -1.29 -1.10 -12.10
CA GLU A 100 -2.70 -0.97 -11.71
C GLU A 100 -3.32 0.21 -12.46
N VAL A 101 -4.46 -0.04 -13.12
CA VAL A 101 -5.21 0.90 -13.94
C VAL A 101 -6.45 1.37 -13.19
N GLU A 102 -6.42 2.62 -12.74
CA GLU A 102 -7.33 3.08 -11.71
C GLU A 102 -8.42 3.99 -12.27
N GLY A 103 -9.57 3.38 -12.58
CA GLY A 103 -10.78 4.10 -12.96
C GLY A 103 -11.37 5.02 -11.86
N PRO A 104 -12.35 5.88 -12.20
CA PRO A 104 -12.96 6.85 -11.27
C PRO A 104 -13.50 6.25 -9.96
N SER A 105 -13.94 4.99 -10.00
CA SER A 105 -14.48 4.28 -8.83
C SER A 105 -13.46 4.07 -7.70
N HIS A 106 -12.16 4.19 -7.99
CA HIS A 106 -11.09 4.06 -7.00
C HIS A 106 -10.91 5.32 -6.13
N PHE A 107 -11.52 6.43 -6.51
CA PHE A 107 -11.39 7.72 -5.86
C PHE A 107 -12.68 8.10 -5.13
N PHE A 108 -12.59 9.02 -4.18
CA PHE A 108 -13.77 9.68 -3.65
C PHE A 108 -14.44 10.51 -4.76
N PRO A 109 -15.78 10.51 -4.88
CA PRO A 109 -16.49 11.24 -5.92
C PRO A 109 -16.05 12.70 -6.01
N GLY A 110 -15.77 13.17 -7.23
CA GLY A 110 -15.34 14.56 -7.47
C GLY A 110 -13.94 14.90 -6.98
N THR A 111 -13.11 13.91 -6.61
CA THR A 111 -11.75 14.16 -6.12
C THR A 111 -10.72 13.24 -6.77
N LYS A 112 -9.45 13.61 -6.68
CA LYS A 112 -8.29 12.76 -7.00
C LYS A 112 -7.78 11.98 -5.78
N LYS A 113 -8.55 11.90 -4.68
CA LYS A 113 -8.17 11.21 -3.44
C LYS A 113 -8.61 9.75 -3.47
N TYR A 114 -7.68 8.82 -3.26
CA TYR A 114 -7.98 7.39 -3.19
C TYR A 114 -8.86 7.03 -2.00
N LYS A 115 -9.77 6.07 -2.23
CA LYS A 115 -10.49 5.39 -1.15
C LYS A 115 -9.53 4.56 -0.29
N PRO A 116 -9.82 4.38 1.02
CA PRO A 116 -8.96 3.61 1.94
C PRO A 116 -8.61 2.21 1.44
N LYS A 117 -9.56 1.49 0.86
CA LYS A 117 -9.33 0.14 0.30
C LYS A 117 -8.21 0.10 -0.76
N ASN A 118 -8.07 1.14 -1.56
CA ASN A 118 -7.08 1.20 -2.64
C ASN A 118 -5.69 1.57 -2.09
N LYS A 119 -5.65 2.43 -1.07
CA LYS A 119 -4.42 2.69 -0.32
C LYS A 119 -3.93 1.43 0.41
N LEU A 120 -4.83 0.70 1.07
CA LEU A 120 -4.47 -0.56 1.72
C LEU A 120 -3.90 -1.56 0.72
N ARG A 121 -4.55 -1.70 -0.45
CA ARG A 121 -4.06 -2.56 -1.55
C ARG A 121 -2.67 -2.15 -2.02
N GLU A 122 -2.45 -0.85 -2.25
CA GLU A 122 -1.15 -0.30 -2.62
C GLU A 122 -0.06 -0.63 -1.59
N GLU A 123 -0.34 -0.45 -0.30
CA GLU A 123 0.60 -0.77 0.78
C GLU A 123 0.98 -2.27 0.79
N ILE A 124 0.00 -3.15 0.62
CA ILE A 124 0.23 -4.61 0.57
C ILE A 124 1.09 -4.99 -0.64
N LEU A 125 0.80 -4.43 -1.81
CA LEU A 125 1.56 -4.68 -3.03
C LEU A 125 2.99 -4.18 -2.91
N ASN A 126 3.21 -2.99 -2.33
CA ASN A 126 4.54 -2.43 -2.12
C ASN A 126 5.38 -3.23 -1.10
N GLN A 127 4.74 -3.92 -0.16
CA GLN A 127 5.42 -4.78 0.82
C GLN A 127 5.73 -6.17 0.28
N THR A 128 5.19 -6.54 -0.88
CA THR A 128 5.39 -7.87 -1.46
C THR A 128 6.73 -7.96 -2.19
N HIS A 129 7.66 -8.77 -1.67
CA HIS A 129 9.02 -8.94 -2.23
C HIS A 129 9.07 -9.58 -3.64
N LYS A 130 7.94 -10.08 -4.15
CA LYS A 130 7.83 -10.67 -5.49
C LYS A 130 7.98 -9.64 -6.62
N PHE A 131 7.73 -8.37 -6.33
CA PHE A 131 7.69 -7.30 -7.33
C PHE A 131 8.80 -6.28 -7.11
N THR A 132 9.35 -5.75 -8.20
CA THR A 132 10.34 -4.67 -8.12
C THR A 132 9.67 -3.30 -8.02
N LYS A 133 8.45 -3.17 -8.54
CA LYS A 133 7.71 -1.92 -8.54
C LYS A 133 6.21 -2.11 -8.77
N LEU A 134 5.44 -1.28 -8.09
CA LEU A 134 4.05 -0.98 -8.42
C LEU A 134 3.98 0.33 -9.21
N VAL A 135 3.36 0.30 -10.39
CA VAL A 135 3.04 1.47 -11.18
C VAL A 135 1.53 1.66 -11.16
N ARG A 136 1.09 2.88 -10.86
CA ARG A 136 -0.34 3.23 -10.87
C ARG A 136 -0.61 4.20 -12.00
N ILE A 137 -1.69 3.94 -12.72
CA ILE A 137 -2.17 4.75 -13.84
C ILE A 137 -3.57 5.27 -13.48
N PRO A 138 -3.66 6.45 -12.85
CA PRO A 138 -4.94 7.08 -12.55
C PRO A 138 -5.65 7.51 -13.83
N TYR A 139 -6.97 7.29 -13.90
CA TYR A 139 -7.77 7.67 -15.07
C TYR A 139 -7.58 9.14 -15.46
N TYR A 140 -7.51 10.06 -14.49
CA TYR A 140 -7.40 11.49 -14.76
C TYR A 140 -6.03 11.88 -15.34
N GLU A 141 -4.95 11.15 -15.03
CA GLU A 141 -3.66 11.41 -15.69
C GLU A 141 -3.66 10.85 -17.10
N TRP A 142 -4.32 9.70 -17.30
CA TRP A 142 -4.37 9.01 -18.58
C TRP A 142 -5.28 9.68 -19.61
N GLU A 143 -6.45 10.16 -19.18
CA GLU A 143 -7.45 10.81 -20.04
C GLU A 143 -6.98 12.19 -20.56
N GLU A 144 -6.02 12.82 -19.88
CA GLU A 144 -5.38 14.06 -20.35
C GLU A 144 -4.44 13.82 -21.56
N LEU A 145 -4.12 12.55 -21.87
CA LEU A 145 -3.19 12.17 -22.94
C LEU A 145 -3.93 11.90 -24.26
N ALA A 146 -3.90 12.88 -25.16
CA ALA A 146 -4.66 12.83 -26.41
C ALA A 146 -4.06 11.87 -27.47
N THR A 147 -2.74 11.70 -27.50
CA THR A 147 -2.04 10.96 -28.58
C THR A 147 -1.36 9.70 -28.06
N LEU A 148 -1.20 8.70 -28.93
CA LEU A 148 -0.43 7.50 -28.60
C LEU A 148 0.99 7.85 -28.14
N GLU A 149 1.64 8.82 -28.79
CA GLU A 149 2.98 9.26 -28.39
C GLU A 149 3.01 9.83 -26.97
N SER A 150 2.03 10.66 -26.59
CA SER A 150 1.92 11.20 -25.23
C SER A 150 1.69 10.10 -24.19
N LYS A 151 0.87 9.09 -24.52
CA LYS A 151 0.65 7.89 -23.69
C LYS A 151 1.92 7.06 -23.53
N GLN A 152 2.66 6.83 -24.62
CA GLN A 152 3.93 6.11 -24.58
C GLN A 152 4.96 6.87 -23.72
N LYS A 153 5.07 8.19 -23.87
CA LYS A 153 5.97 9.02 -23.07
C LYS A 153 5.59 9.02 -21.59
N TYR A 154 4.30 9.02 -21.28
CA TYR A 154 3.82 8.87 -19.90
C TYR A 154 4.23 7.51 -19.31
N LEU A 155 4.03 6.42 -20.05
CA LEU A 155 4.45 5.08 -19.63
C LEU A 155 5.96 5.00 -19.45
N GLU A 156 6.73 5.55 -20.39
CA GLU A 156 8.19 5.67 -20.30
C GLU A 156 8.60 6.37 -19.00
N ASN A 157 8.01 7.52 -18.69
CA ASN A 157 8.32 8.24 -17.45
C ASN A 157 8.00 7.40 -16.20
N LYS A 158 6.86 6.70 -16.18
CA LYS A 158 6.46 5.84 -15.05
C LYS A 158 7.36 4.61 -14.91
N LEU A 159 7.92 4.09 -16.02
CA LEU A 159 8.66 2.82 -16.07
C LEU A 159 10.19 2.98 -16.14
N SER A 160 10.70 4.16 -16.49
CA SER A 160 12.11 4.42 -16.86
C SER A 160 13.13 3.92 -15.83
N LEU A 161 12.94 4.27 -14.56
CA LEU A 161 13.80 3.84 -13.44
C LEU A 161 13.84 2.32 -13.26
N SER A 162 12.86 1.59 -13.79
CA SER A 162 12.65 0.16 -13.53
C SER A 162 12.92 -0.71 -14.74
N LEU A 163 12.92 -0.13 -15.94
CA LEU A 163 13.28 -0.83 -17.16
C LEU A 163 14.80 -0.82 -17.43
N GLY A 164 15.57 -0.01 -16.70
CA GLY A 164 17.03 0.10 -16.84
C GLY A 164 17.46 1.06 -17.94
N HIS A 165 16.59 1.97 -18.38
CA HIS A 165 16.97 3.02 -19.31
C HIS A 165 17.74 4.10 -18.53
N SER A 166 18.99 4.35 -18.95
CA SER A 166 19.74 5.54 -18.55
C SER A 166 18.98 6.78 -19.02
N VAL A 167 18.17 7.38 -18.13
CA VAL A 167 17.51 8.65 -18.42
C VAL A 167 18.56 9.75 -18.36
N GLN A 168 18.84 10.39 -19.50
CA GLN A 168 19.37 11.74 -19.50
C GLN A 168 18.26 12.66 -18.98
N THR A 169 18.30 12.97 -17.70
CA THR A 169 17.32 13.87 -17.07
C THR A 169 17.60 15.29 -17.53
N VAL A 170 16.74 15.84 -18.38
CA VAL A 170 16.57 17.30 -18.46
C VAL A 170 15.81 17.68 -17.19
N ALA A 171 16.51 18.32 -16.25
CA ALA A 171 15.94 18.73 -14.97
C ALA A 171 14.72 19.64 -15.19
N PRO A 172 13.61 19.45 -14.45
CA PRO A 172 12.54 20.43 -14.44
C PRO A 172 13.05 21.72 -13.79
N LYS A 173 12.78 22.84 -14.45
CA LYS A 173 13.02 24.19 -13.94
C LYS A 173 12.10 24.38 -12.72
N ILE A 174 12.66 24.30 -11.53
CA ILE A 174 11.96 24.67 -10.30
C ILE A 174 11.91 26.19 -10.28
N GLU A 175 10.72 26.77 -10.51
CA GLU A 175 10.44 28.12 -10.06
C GLU A 175 10.32 28.07 -8.53
N GLU A 176 11.21 28.78 -7.84
CA GLU A 176 11.17 28.98 -6.40
C GLU A 176 9.84 29.64 -6.02
N LEU A 177 8.91 28.85 -5.51
CA LEU A 177 7.78 29.37 -4.76
C LEU A 177 8.28 29.75 -3.37
N GLU A 178 8.49 31.06 -3.15
CA GLU A 178 8.74 31.63 -1.83
C GLU A 178 7.57 31.30 -0.89
N ILE A 179 7.77 30.30 -0.02
CA ILE A 179 6.84 30.01 1.06
C ILE A 179 7.05 31.08 2.15
N LYS A 180 6.14 32.06 2.21
CA LYS A 180 6.01 32.91 3.40
C LYS A 180 5.63 32.03 4.58
N GLN A 181 6.55 31.88 5.52
CA GLN A 181 6.30 31.23 6.80
C GLN A 181 5.32 32.08 7.63
N GLU A 182 4.02 31.82 7.52
CA GLU A 182 3.06 32.27 8.52
C GLU A 182 3.12 31.36 9.75
N LYS A 183 3.58 31.93 10.87
CA LYS A 183 3.62 31.30 12.18
C LYS A 183 2.21 31.10 12.71
N HIS A 184 1.62 29.93 12.47
CA HIS A 184 0.50 29.43 13.26
C HIS A 184 0.88 28.12 13.95
N ILE A 185 1.79 28.21 14.92
CA ILE A 185 1.89 27.20 15.97
C ILE A 185 0.76 27.54 16.96
N ALA A 186 -0.33 26.78 16.91
CA ALA A 186 -1.31 26.80 17.99
C ALA A 186 -0.60 26.44 19.30
N LYS A 187 -0.78 27.27 20.33
CA LYS A 187 -0.27 26.98 21.67
C LYS A 187 -0.90 25.67 22.14
N THR A 188 -0.07 24.79 22.70
CA THR A 188 -0.46 23.48 23.26
C THR A 188 -1.40 23.56 24.48
N SER A 189 -1.96 24.73 24.78
CA SER A 189 -2.94 24.95 25.85
C SER A 189 -4.40 24.72 25.43
N ASP A 190 -4.67 24.54 24.13
CA ASP A 190 -6.06 24.47 23.61
C ASP A 190 -6.50 23.04 23.22
N LEU A 191 -5.69 22.03 23.55
CA LEU A 191 -6.04 20.62 23.35
C LEU A 191 -6.93 20.14 24.50
N LYS A 192 -8.21 19.85 24.20
CA LYS A 192 -9.10 19.12 25.10
C LYS A 192 -8.52 17.73 25.39
N ALA A 193 -8.41 17.36 26.68
CA ALA A 193 -7.76 16.14 27.17
C ALA A 193 -8.47 14.82 26.76
N ASP A 194 -9.62 14.94 26.10
CA ASP A 194 -10.53 13.88 25.71
C ASP A 194 -10.36 13.44 24.24
N ALA A 195 -9.44 14.05 23.49
CA ALA A 195 -9.07 13.65 22.13
C ALA A 195 -7.76 12.86 22.08
N ALA A 196 -7.69 11.72 22.79
CA ALA A 196 -6.58 10.77 22.63
C ALA A 196 -6.98 9.65 21.64
N PRO A 197 -6.14 9.32 20.64
CA PRO A 197 -6.34 8.14 19.81
C PRO A 197 -6.22 6.87 20.66
N PHE A 198 -7.02 5.87 20.29
CA PHE A 198 -7.17 4.59 20.97
C PHE A 198 -5.82 3.91 21.27
N ILE A 199 -5.43 3.86 22.55
CA ILE A 199 -4.30 3.07 23.05
C ILE A 199 -4.84 1.68 23.42
N PRO A 200 -4.32 0.58 22.85
CA PRO A 200 -4.70 -0.78 23.22
C PRO A 200 -4.52 -1.02 24.73
N GLN A 201 -5.49 -1.66 25.38
CA GLN A 201 -5.53 -1.86 26.85
C GLN A 201 -4.26 -2.49 27.45
N ALA A 202 -3.48 -3.24 26.67
CA ALA A 202 -2.23 -3.85 27.13
C ALA A 202 -1.15 -2.81 27.54
N GLU A 203 -1.10 -1.64 26.89
CA GLU A 203 -0.11 -0.60 27.22
C GLU A 203 -0.56 0.29 28.39
N ARG A 204 -1.86 0.32 28.70
CA ARG A 204 -2.40 1.11 29.81
C ARG A 204 -1.93 0.61 31.16
N MET A 205 -1.64 -0.69 31.28
CA MET A 205 -1.10 -1.30 32.50
C MET A 205 0.38 -0.98 32.74
N PHE A 206 1.13 -0.63 31.70
CA PHE A 206 2.55 -0.29 31.83
C PHE A 206 2.75 1.17 32.27
N LEU A 207 1.85 2.07 31.85
CA LEU A 207 1.85 3.49 32.19
C LEU A 207 1.28 3.82 33.59
N MET A 208 0.70 2.86 34.29
CA MET A 208 0.18 3.05 35.66
C MET A 208 1.14 2.61 36.77
N LYS A 209 2.33 2.12 36.44
CA LYS A 209 3.37 1.94 37.46
C LYS A 209 3.93 3.33 37.82
N LYS A 210 3.68 3.77 39.06
CA LYS A 210 4.32 4.99 39.60
C LYS A 210 5.82 4.93 39.31
N PRO A 211 6.43 6.02 38.84
CA PRO A 211 7.88 6.06 38.75
C PRO A 211 8.47 5.79 40.15
N PRO A 212 9.57 5.01 40.24
CA PRO A 212 10.21 4.74 41.51
C PRO A 212 10.57 6.05 42.20
N SER A 213 10.37 6.08 43.51
CA SER A 213 10.68 7.26 44.31
C SER A 213 12.18 7.57 44.24
N LYS A 214 12.58 8.83 44.42
CA LYS A 214 14.01 9.23 44.41
C LYS A 214 14.88 8.40 45.37
N LYS A 215 14.30 7.86 46.45
CA LYS A 215 15.00 6.97 47.39
C LYS A 215 15.33 5.60 46.79
N GLU A 216 14.44 5.04 45.96
CA GLU A 216 14.65 3.73 45.31
C GLU A 216 15.69 3.82 44.18
N CYS A 217 15.82 4.97 43.50
CA CYS A 217 16.90 5.21 42.53
C CYS A 217 18.28 5.38 43.18
N GLU A 218 18.36 5.94 44.39
CA GLU A 218 19.62 6.11 45.12
C GLU A 218 20.13 4.81 45.74
N GLU A 219 19.24 3.92 46.20
CA GLU A 219 19.62 2.58 46.68
C GLU A 219 20.10 1.67 45.54
N SER A 220 19.42 1.69 44.39
CA SER A 220 19.84 0.92 43.21
C SER A 220 21.21 1.38 42.67
N SER A 221 21.49 2.69 42.74
CA SER A 221 22.80 3.24 42.34
C SER A 221 23.93 2.92 43.33
N ARG A 222 23.62 2.67 44.61
CA ARG A 222 24.62 2.28 45.62
C ARG A 222 24.97 0.80 45.56
N GLU A 223 24.01 -0.09 45.27
CA GLU A 223 24.31 -1.51 45.09
C GLU A 223 25.19 -1.79 43.85
N LEU A 224 24.98 -1.06 42.75
CA LEU A 224 25.80 -1.16 41.54
C LEU A 224 27.26 -0.70 41.74
N GLN A 225 27.52 0.20 42.68
CA GLN A 225 28.89 0.65 42.99
C GLN A 225 29.65 -0.31 43.92
N LEU A 226 28.95 -1.13 44.71
CA LEU A 226 29.56 -2.13 45.60
C LEU A 226 29.99 -3.41 44.89
N THR A 227 29.33 -3.76 43.77
CA THR A 227 29.68 -4.96 42.98
C THR A 227 30.88 -4.76 42.05
N THR A 228 31.28 -3.51 41.77
CA THR A 228 32.37 -3.19 40.83
C THR A 228 33.76 -3.08 41.51
N ARG A 229 33.85 -3.29 42.84
CA ARG A 229 35.13 -3.24 43.61
C ARG A 229 35.65 -4.61 44.09
N ARG A 230 35.06 -5.72 43.64
CA ARG A 230 35.63 -7.06 43.80
C ARG A 230 35.71 -7.74 42.43
N GLY A 231 36.74 -7.35 41.68
CA GLY A 231 37.21 -7.99 40.46
C GLY A 231 38.70 -7.75 40.35
#